data_AF-A0A9D2Y028-F1
#
_entry.id   AF-A0A9D2Y028-F1
#
_cell.length_a   1.000
_cell.length_b   1.000
_cell.length_c   1.000
_cell.angle_alpha   90.00
_cell.angle_beta   90.00
_cell.angle_gamma   90.00
#
_symmetry.space_group_name_H-M   'P 1'
#
loop_
_entity.id
_entity.type
_entity.pdbx_description
1 polymer ?
#
loop_
_entity_poly.entity_id
_entity_poly.type
_entity_poly.pdbx_seq_one_letter_code
_entity_poly.pdbx_strand_id
1 'polypeptide(L)'
;MVATVGSHLPRNNNVNYKLHFRMINEQQVEDICLDFFYKPHTITLLIATVLSLMYFMFTRDDVNSDNNLHVGLLVVISFFLVISVLAFPNGPFTRPHPALWRMVFGLSVLYFLFLVFLIFLNWDQVKTVMFWLDPDLRYAKQESDVMEYAVNCTVITWDRILSHFDIFAFGHFGGWAMKALLIRSYGLCWTISITWELTELFFIHLLPSFAECWWDQVILDILLCNGGGIWLGMTVCRFLEMRTYRWARIKEIHSTTGKIKRAVLQFTPASWTYVRWFDPKSSFQRVAGIYLFMILWQLTELNTFFLHIFIFQASHPLSWCRILLVGIITAPTVRQYYAYLTDARCKRVGTQCWVFGAIAFLEAFTCVKFGLDLFSKTQTRFILLWLLCLALITLLCLYGMVWFEQHKIKSTTLQRDDHDATDSSALVPAQTDSLGSLQPTKWRKVPSKSRFVIKHGEKRQ
;
A
#
# COMPACT_ATOMS: atom_id res chain seq x y z
N MET A 1 -6.52 -21.08 47.85
CA MET A 1 -6.38 -19.69 47.39
C MET A 1 -6.32 -19.68 45.87
N VAL A 2 -7.35 -19.06 45.28
CA VAL A 2 -7.50 -18.49 43.92
C VAL A 2 -6.92 -19.27 42.74
N ALA A 3 -7.81 -20.01 42.06
CA ALA A 3 -7.69 -20.34 40.65
C ALA A 3 -7.86 -19.05 39.81
N THR A 4 -6.87 -18.74 38.97
CA THR A 4 -6.94 -17.67 37.98
C THR A 4 -7.89 -18.09 36.85
N VAL A 5 -9.12 -17.61 36.95
CA VAL A 5 -10.15 -17.70 35.92
C VAL A 5 -9.65 -16.99 34.67
N GLY A 6 -9.41 -17.75 33.60
CA GLY A 6 -9.23 -17.21 32.26
C GLY A 6 -10.44 -16.37 31.87
N SER A 7 -10.20 -15.15 31.40
CA SER A 7 -11.21 -14.23 30.93
C SER A 7 -11.90 -14.77 29.67
N HIS A 8 -12.93 -15.59 29.86
CA HIS A 8 -13.89 -15.90 28.81
C HIS A 8 -14.58 -14.60 28.38
N LEU A 9 -14.13 -14.01 27.26
CA LEU A 9 -14.91 -12.99 26.57
C LEU A 9 -16.30 -13.57 26.25
N PRO A 10 -17.40 -12.85 26.54
CA PRO A 10 -18.74 -13.35 26.28
C PRO A 10 -18.89 -13.66 24.79
N ARG A 11 -19.42 -14.86 24.48
CA ARG A 11 -19.56 -15.44 23.13
C ARG A 11 -20.08 -14.46 22.07
N ASN A 12 -20.96 -13.53 22.46
CA ASN A 12 -21.50 -12.48 21.58
C ASN A 12 -20.44 -11.46 21.10
N ASN A 13 -19.52 -11.06 21.99
CA ASN A 13 -18.43 -10.14 21.64
C ASN A 13 -17.41 -10.80 20.71
N ASN A 14 -17.19 -12.11 20.84
CA ASN A 14 -16.29 -12.87 19.97
C ASN A 14 -16.86 -13.02 18.55
N VAL A 15 -18.18 -13.25 18.41
CA VAL A 15 -18.85 -13.29 17.10
C VAL A 15 -18.81 -11.91 16.42
N ASN A 16 -19.12 -10.84 17.16
CA ASN A 16 -19.06 -9.48 16.65
C ASN A 16 -17.62 -9.08 16.25
N TYR A 17 -16.62 -9.44 17.06
CA TYR A 17 -15.20 -9.30 16.72
C TYR A 17 -14.83 -10.02 15.44
N LYS A 18 -15.18 -11.31 15.29
CA LYS A 18 -14.87 -12.10 14.09
C LYS A 18 -15.55 -11.52 12.84
N LEU A 19 -16.81 -11.11 12.96
CA LEU A 19 -17.54 -10.49 11.86
C LEU A 19 -16.90 -9.16 11.45
N HIS A 20 -16.54 -8.34 12.43
CA HIS A 20 -15.89 -7.05 12.21
C HIS A 20 -14.49 -7.20 11.59
N PHE A 21 -13.70 -8.15 12.08
CA PHE A 21 -12.40 -8.50 11.50
C PHE A 21 -12.55 -8.97 10.05
N ARG A 22 -13.57 -9.78 9.77
CA ARG A 22 -13.90 -10.24 8.43
C ARG A 22 -14.31 -9.08 7.52
N MET A 23 -15.14 -8.16 7.98
CA MET A 23 -15.55 -7.00 7.17
C MET A 23 -14.37 -6.11 6.74
N ILE A 24 -13.34 -5.98 7.58
CA ILE A 24 -12.16 -5.18 7.26
C ILE A 24 -11.20 -5.91 6.32
N ASN A 25 -10.96 -7.20 6.57
CA ASN A 25 -9.94 -7.97 5.85
C ASN A 25 -10.49 -8.69 4.61
N GLU A 26 -11.78 -9.01 4.60
CA GLU A 26 -12.51 -9.72 3.55
C GLU A 26 -13.76 -8.93 3.16
N GLN A 27 -13.59 -7.91 2.31
CA GLN A 27 -14.74 -7.12 1.88
C GLN A 27 -15.68 -7.96 1.00
N GLN A 28 -16.98 -7.86 1.29
CA GLN A 28 -18.02 -8.37 0.40
C GLN A 28 -18.19 -7.41 -0.78
N VAL A 29 -18.47 -7.97 -1.96
CA VAL A 29 -18.76 -7.15 -3.14
C VAL A 29 -20.21 -6.73 -3.09
N GLU A 30 -20.44 -5.45 -2.83
CA GLU A 30 -21.74 -4.81 -3.00
C GLU A 30 -21.91 -4.36 -4.46
N ASP A 31 -23.12 -4.47 -5.00
CA ASP A 31 -23.51 -4.06 -6.36
C ASP A 31 -22.71 -4.69 -7.52
N ILE A 32 -23.05 -5.94 -7.84
CA ILE A 32 -22.49 -6.69 -8.97
C ILE A 32 -22.94 -6.06 -10.31
N CYS A 33 -21.99 -5.49 -11.07
CA CYS A 33 -22.26 -4.90 -12.39
C CYS A 33 -22.55 -5.94 -13.48
N LEU A 34 -21.91 -7.11 -13.41
CA LEU A 34 -22.01 -8.20 -14.37
C LEU A 34 -22.07 -9.53 -13.61
N ASP A 35 -23.30 -10.03 -13.39
CA ASP A 35 -23.54 -11.25 -12.58
C ASP A 35 -22.72 -12.47 -13.02
N PHE A 36 -22.37 -12.56 -14.31
CA PHE A 36 -21.55 -13.62 -14.88
C PHE A 36 -20.12 -13.66 -14.30
N PHE A 37 -19.47 -12.51 -14.12
CA PHE A 37 -18.08 -12.45 -13.63
C PHE A 37 -17.95 -12.74 -12.12
N TYR A 38 -19.05 -12.60 -11.37
CA TYR A 38 -19.07 -12.77 -9.92
C TYR A 38 -19.70 -14.09 -9.46
N LYS A 39 -20.33 -14.85 -10.36
CA LYS A 39 -20.76 -16.22 -10.08
C LYS A 39 -19.58 -17.18 -10.24
N PRO A 40 -19.22 -17.95 -9.20
CA PRO A 40 -18.10 -18.89 -9.29
C PRO A 40 -18.49 -20.09 -10.17
N HIS A 41 -17.99 -20.12 -11.41
CA HIS A 41 -18.12 -21.24 -12.33
C HIS A 41 -17.00 -22.28 -12.11
N THR A 42 -16.95 -22.87 -10.92
CA THR A 42 -15.83 -23.72 -10.48
C THR A 42 -15.63 -24.96 -11.34
N ILE A 43 -16.70 -25.62 -11.76
CA ILE A 43 -16.65 -26.80 -12.63
C ILE A 43 -16.17 -26.41 -14.04
N THR A 44 -16.67 -25.30 -14.59
CA THR A 44 -16.23 -24.81 -15.91
C THR A 44 -14.75 -24.44 -15.89
N LEU A 45 -14.28 -23.81 -14.82
CA LEU A 45 -12.88 -23.47 -14.62
C LEU A 45 -12.02 -24.73 -14.52
N LEU A 46 -12.48 -25.76 -13.79
CA LEU A 46 -11.80 -27.05 -13.69
C LEU A 46 -11.72 -27.77 -15.05
N ILE A 47 -12.81 -27.81 -15.81
CA ILE A 47 -12.81 -28.42 -17.15
C ILE A 47 -11.83 -27.66 -18.05
N ALA A 48 -11.87 -26.33 -18.05
CA ALA A 48 -10.97 -25.51 -18.85
C ALA A 48 -9.49 -25.71 -18.47
N THR A 49 -9.16 -25.79 -17.17
CA THR A 49 -7.78 -26.04 -16.74
C THR A 49 -7.31 -27.44 -17.10
N VAL A 50 -8.14 -28.47 -16.92
CA VAL A 50 -7.81 -29.85 -17.31
C VAL A 50 -7.62 -29.96 -18.82
N LEU A 51 -8.50 -29.38 -19.64
CA LEU A 51 -8.35 -29.38 -21.09
C LEU A 51 -7.10 -28.60 -21.55
N SER A 52 -6.80 -27.48 -20.91
CA SER A 52 -5.55 -26.72 -21.15
C SER A 52 -4.31 -27.57 -20.83
N LEU A 53 -4.32 -28.28 -19.70
CA LEU A 53 -3.23 -29.18 -19.34
C LEU A 53 -3.09 -30.33 -20.35
N MET A 54 -4.20 -30.93 -20.78
CA MET A 54 -4.20 -31.96 -21.82
C MET A 54 -3.62 -31.42 -23.13
N TYR A 55 -4.00 -30.21 -23.53
CA TYR A 55 -3.45 -29.57 -24.73
C TYR A 55 -1.92 -29.43 -24.64
N PHE A 56 -1.39 -28.84 -23.56
CA PHE A 56 0.05 -28.69 -23.37
C PHE A 56 0.79 -30.03 -23.24
N MET A 57 0.15 -31.05 -22.67
CA MET A 57 0.73 -32.39 -22.56
C MET A 57 0.88 -33.06 -23.94
N PHE A 58 -0.12 -32.94 -24.82
CA PHE A 58 -0.14 -33.69 -26.09
C PHE A 58 0.42 -32.95 -27.29
N THR A 59 0.46 -31.61 -27.28
CA THR A 59 0.87 -30.81 -28.46
C THR A 59 2.29 -30.30 -28.39
N ARG A 60 2.96 -30.45 -27.26
CA ARG A 60 4.25 -29.83 -27.01
C ARG A 60 5.39 -30.80 -27.25
N ASP A 61 6.41 -30.34 -27.96
CA ASP A 61 7.66 -31.07 -28.11
C ASP A 61 8.45 -31.10 -26.80
N ASP A 62 8.81 -32.32 -26.37
CA ASP A 62 9.52 -32.61 -25.13
C ASP A 62 11.01 -32.90 -25.33
N VAL A 63 11.55 -32.60 -26.52
CA VAL A 63 12.95 -32.87 -26.88
C VAL A 63 13.95 -32.09 -26.03
N ASN A 64 13.62 -30.85 -25.62
CA ASN A 64 14.51 -30.01 -24.82
C ASN A 64 14.12 -30.01 -23.34
N SER A 65 14.95 -30.66 -22.50
CA SER A 65 14.77 -30.79 -21.05
C SER A 65 14.63 -29.45 -20.31
N ASP A 66 15.40 -28.43 -20.68
CA ASP A 66 15.35 -27.14 -19.99
C ASP A 66 14.02 -26.44 -20.27
N ASN A 67 13.61 -26.40 -21.54
CA ASN A 67 12.30 -25.89 -21.91
C ASN A 67 11.17 -26.67 -21.21
N ASN A 68 11.33 -27.99 -21.04
CA ASN A 68 10.37 -28.84 -20.31
C ASN A 68 10.13 -28.37 -18.89
N LEU A 69 11.22 -28.09 -18.17
CA LEU A 69 11.17 -27.60 -16.80
C LEU A 69 10.60 -26.17 -16.73
N HIS A 70 10.97 -25.27 -17.65
CA HIS A 70 10.44 -23.90 -17.69
C HIS A 70 8.91 -23.89 -17.85
N VAL A 71 8.40 -24.61 -18.84
CA VAL A 71 6.97 -24.67 -19.10
C VAL A 71 6.24 -25.42 -17.98
N GLY A 72 6.82 -26.50 -17.45
CA GLY A 72 6.26 -27.22 -16.30
C GLY A 72 6.07 -26.31 -15.09
N LEU A 73 7.10 -25.51 -14.76
CA LEU A 73 7.03 -24.52 -13.68
C LEU A 73 5.95 -23.46 -13.94
N LEU A 74 5.87 -22.93 -15.17
CA LEU A 74 4.87 -21.93 -15.56
C LEU A 74 3.44 -22.48 -15.45
N VAL A 75 3.22 -23.73 -15.85
CA VAL A 75 1.93 -24.41 -15.71
C VAL A 75 1.57 -24.58 -14.22
N VAL A 76 2.51 -25.01 -13.37
CA VAL A 76 2.28 -25.12 -11.92
C VAL A 76 1.90 -23.77 -11.31
N ILE A 77 2.62 -22.70 -11.66
CA ILE A 77 2.29 -21.34 -11.20
C ILE A 77 0.89 -20.93 -11.66
N SER A 78 0.54 -21.19 -12.92
CA SER A 78 -0.79 -20.88 -13.49
C SER A 78 -1.91 -21.61 -12.74
N PHE A 79 -1.75 -22.92 -12.47
CA PHE A 79 -2.70 -23.70 -11.67
C PHE A 79 -2.81 -23.21 -10.24
N PHE A 80 -1.68 -22.84 -9.62
CA PHE A 80 -1.67 -22.24 -8.28
C PHE A 80 -2.47 -20.93 -8.27
N LEU A 81 -2.34 -20.08 -9.28
CA LEU A 81 -3.12 -18.85 -9.39
C LEU A 81 -4.62 -19.13 -9.55
N VAL A 82 -5.00 -20.15 -10.33
CA VAL A 82 -6.40 -20.60 -10.40
C VAL A 82 -6.93 -21.04 -9.03
N ILE A 83 -6.16 -21.85 -8.30
CA ILE A 83 -6.52 -22.27 -6.94
C ILE A 83 -6.61 -21.06 -6.01
N SER A 84 -5.71 -20.08 -6.13
CA SER A 84 -5.76 -18.86 -5.33
C SER A 84 -7.07 -18.10 -5.54
N VAL A 85 -7.57 -18.02 -6.79
CA VAL A 85 -8.87 -17.40 -7.09
C VAL A 85 -10.03 -18.15 -6.43
N LEU A 86 -9.96 -19.48 -6.34
CA LEU A 86 -11.03 -20.32 -5.80
C LEU A 86 -11.03 -20.40 -4.27
N ALA A 87 -9.86 -20.59 -3.66
CA ALA A 87 -9.72 -20.97 -2.26
C ALA A 87 -9.36 -19.79 -1.34
N PHE A 88 -8.68 -18.76 -1.84
CA PHE A 88 -8.21 -17.70 -0.98
C PHE A 88 -9.32 -16.71 -0.61
N PRO A 89 -9.30 -16.17 0.62
CA PRO A 89 -10.30 -15.21 1.07
C PRO A 89 -10.24 -13.93 0.23
N ASN A 90 -11.34 -13.18 0.23
CA ASN A 90 -11.31 -11.83 -0.33
C ASN A 90 -10.33 -10.97 0.46
N GLY A 91 -9.63 -10.08 -0.23
CA GLY A 91 -8.79 -9.07 0.41
C GLY A 91 -9.60 -7.85 0.89
N PRO A 92 -8.90 -6.81 1.37
CA PRO A 92 -9.51 -5.54 1.78
C PRO A 92 -10.02 -4.71 0.60
N PHE A 93 -9.80 -5.15 -0.63
CA PHE A 93 -10.21 -4.48 -1.86
C PHE A 93 -11.11 -5.39 -2.71
N THR A 94 -12.14 -4.79 -3.28
CA THR A 94 -13.10 -5.48 -4.16
C THR A 94 -12.91 -5.14 -5.63
N ARG A 95 -12.17 -4.07 -5.95
CA ARG A 95 -11.98 -3.54 -7.32
C ARG A 95 -10.52 -3.48 -7.74
N PRO A 96 -10.19 -3.68 -9.03
CA PRO A 96 -11.12 -3.79 -10.16
C PRO A 96 -11.95 -5.09 -10.17
N HIS A 97 -11.42 -6.17 -9.59
CA HIS A 97 -12.15 -7.41 -9.36
C HIS A 97 -11.57 -8.19 -8.15
N PRO A 98 -12.38 -8.92 -7.34
CA PRO A 98 -11.85 -9.69 -6.21
C PRO A 98 -10.86 -10.79 -6.62
N ALA A 99 -11.06 -11.41 -7.79
CA ALA A 99 -10.15 -12.42 -8.31
C ALA A 99 -8.72 -11.88 -8.49
N LEU A 100 -8.58 -10.60 -8.91
CA LEU A 100 -7.27 -9.95 -9.01
C LEU A 100 -6.57 -9.96 -7.65
N TRP A 101 -7.25 -9.52 -6.58
CA TRP A 101 -6.65 -9.44 -5.26
C TRP A 101 -6.36 -10.81 -4.64
N ARG A 102 -7.17 -11.83 -4.96
CA ARG A 102 -6.87 -13.22 -4.62
C ARG A 102 -5.62 -13.73 -5.34
N MET A 103 -5.45 -13.41 -6.63
CA MET A 103 -4.22 -13.72 -7.37
C MET A 103 -3.02 -12.96 -6.82
N VAL A 104 -3.16 -11.69 -6.44
CA VAL A 104 -2.08 -10.92 -5.78
C VAL A 104 -1.65 -11.59 -4.47
N PHE A 105 -2.60 -12.12 -3.69
CA PHE A 105 -2.28 -12.96 -2.53
C PHE A 105 -1.64 -14.29 -2.90
N GLY A 106 -2.10 -14.92 -3.98
CA GLY A 106 -1.44 -16.06 -4.61
C GLY A 106 0.04 -15.80 -4.89
N LEU A 107 0.33 -14.73 -5.61
CA LEU A 107 1.69 -14.34 -5.97
C LEU A 107 2.54 -14.02 -4.75
N SER A 108 1.99 -13.37 -3.71
CA SER A 108 2.75 -13.12 -2.48
C SER A 108 3.10 -14.43 -1.76
N VAL A 109 2.19 -15.41 -1.70
CA VAL A 109 2.48 -16.73 -1.15
C VAL A 109 3.52 -17.49 -1.97
N LEU A 110 3.43 -17.47 -3.30
CA LEU A 110 4.44 -18.10 -4.17
C LEU A 110 5.82 -17.47 -3.97
N TYR A 111 5.89 -16.14 -3.92
CA TYR A 111 7.15 -15.43 -3.71
C TYR A 111 7.74 -15.74 -2.34
N PHE A 112 6.91 -15.75 -1.29
CA PHE A 112 7.30 -16.18 0.05
C PHE A 112 7.90 -17.59 0.04
N LEU A 113 7.23 -18.57 -0.57
CA LEU A 113 7.72 -19.95 -0.65
C LEU A 113 9.01 -20.06 -1.46
N PHE A 114 9.14 -19.28 -2.53
CA PHE A 114 10.37 -19.19 -3.31
C PHE A 114 11.55 -18.67 -2.49
N LEU A 115 11.35 -17.61 -1.68
CA LEU A 115 12.38 -17.12 -0.77
C LEU A 115 12.75 -18.14 0.31
N VAL A 116 11.76 -18.87 0.86
CA VAL A 116 12.01 -19.99 1.78
C VAL A 116 12.86 -21.06 1.11
N PHE A 117 12.62 -21.39 -0.16
CA PHE A 117 13.46 -22.33 -0.90
C PHE A 117 14.87 -21.79 -1.13
N LEU A 118 14.99 -20.55 -1.62
CA LEU A 118 16.27 -19.91 -1.92
C LEU A 118 17.20 -19.84 -0.70
N ILE A 119 16.68 -19.58 0.50
CA ILE A 119 17.50 -19.45 1.70
C ILE A 119 18.24 -20.73 2.09
N PHE A 120 17.84 -21.90 1.58
CA PHE A 120 18.54 -23.17 1.85
C PHE A 120 19.61 -23.50 0.80
N LEU A 121 19.63 -22.79 -0.33
CA LEU A 121 20.63 -23.00 -1.38
C LEU A 121 21.97 -22.36 -1.01
N ASN A 122 23.05 -22.90 -1.59
CA ASN A 122 24.37 -22.27 -1.58
C ASN A 122 24.49 -21.24 -2.71
N TRP A 123 25.46 -20.33 -2.62
CA TRP A 123 25.61 -19.23 -3.57
C TRP A 123 25.71 -19.69 -5.03
N ASP A 124 26.53 -20.72 -5.31
CA ASP A 124 26.67 -21.25 -6.67
C ASP A 124 25.38 -21.87 -7.20
N GLN A 125 24.58 -22.48 -6.32
CA GLN A 125 23.27 -23.01 -6.68
C GLN A 125 22.28 -21.88 -6.97
N VAL A 126 22.29 -20.80 -6.19
CA VAL A 126 21.45 -19.63 -6.49
C VAL A 126 21.81 -19.03 -7.83
N LYS A 127 23.10 -18.85 -8.13
CA LYS A 127 23.55 -18.39 -9.46
C LYS A 127 23.04 -19.31 -10.57
N THR A 128 23.15 -20.63 -10.37
CA THR A 128 22.65 -21.61 -11.34
C THR A 128 21.16 -21.46 -11.58
N VAL A 129 20.36 -21.27 -10.53
CA VAL A 129 18.91 -21.02 -10.64
C VAL A 129 18.64 -19.70 -11.36
N MET A 130 19.38 -18.63 -11.07
CA MET A 130 19.23 -17.34 -11.76
C MET A 130 19.62 -17.42 -13.24
N PHE A 131 20.74 -18.05 -13.58
CA PHE A 131 21.18 -18.26 -14.96
C PHE A 131 20.27 -19.20 -15.76
N TRP A 132 19.54 -20.07 -15.07
CA TRP A 132 18.51 -20.90 -15.69
C TRP A 132 17.24 -20.08 -15.97
N LEU A 133 16.84 -19.22 -15.03
CA LEU A 133 15.71 -18.31 -15.22
C LEU A 133 15.95 -17.31 -16.35
N ASP A 134 17.16 -16.76 -16.41
CA ASP A 134 17.60 -15.84 -17.46
C ASP A 134 19.06 -16.12 -17.85
N PRO A 135 19.31 -16.74 -19.02
CA PRO A 135 20.66 -17.07 -19.49
C PRO A 135 21.58 -15.85 -19.69
N ASP A 136 21.02 -14.67 -19.99
CA ASP A 136 21.80 -13.47 -20.31
C ASP A 136 22.52 -12.92 -19.07
N LEU A 137 22.06 -13.28 -17.87
CA LEU A 137 22.71 -12.94 -16.60
C LEU A 137 24.14 -13.49 -16.48
N ARG A 138 24.53 -14.50 -17.27
CA ARG A 138 25.90 -15.03 -17.28
C ARG A 138 26.92 -14.00 -17.79
N TYR A 139 26.47 -13.06 -18.61
CA TYR A 139 27.32 -12.05 -19.26
C TYR A 139 27.09 -10.64 -18.69
N ALA A 140 26.16 -10.50 -17.73
CA ALA A 140 25.88 -9.24 -17.07
C ALA A 140 27.10 -8.78 -16.25
N LYS A 141 27.47 -7.50 -16.42
CA LYS A 141 28.48 -6.84 -15.58
C LYS A 141 27.81 -6.25 -14.35
N GLN A 142 28.50 -6.32 -13.22
CA GLN A 142 28.02 -5.69 -11.99
C GLN A 142 27.95 -4.17 -12.16
N GLU A 143 26.91 -3.55 -11.61
CA GLU A 143 26.64 -2.11 -11.78
C GLU A 143 27.75 -1.22 -11.19
N SER A 144 28.44 -1.70 -10.14
CA SER A 144 29.63 -1.05 -9.57
C SER A 144 30.80 -0.91 -10.54
N ASP A 145 30.84 -1.74 -11.58
CA ASP A 145 31.96 -1.77 -12.53
C ASP A 145 31.72 -0.86 -13.74
N VAL A 146 30.53 -0.27 -13.85
CA VAL A 146 30.09 0.50 -15.04
C VAL A 146 29.82 1.97 -14.70
N MET A 147 29.42 2.28 -13.47
CA MET A 147 29.00 3.63 -13.07
C MET A 147 30.03 4.29 -12.14
N GLU A 148 30.41 5.53 -12.45
CA GLU A 148 31.21 6.39 -11.56
C GLU A 148 30.27 7.22 -10.67
N TYR A 149 30.23 6.91 -9.37
CA TYR A 149 29.31 7.54 -8.41
C TYR A 149 29.95 8.78 -7.74
N ALA A 150 29.17 9.87 -7.61
CA ALA A 150 29.52 11.12 -6.90
C ALA A 150 30.86 11.81 -7.25
N VAL A 151 31.22 11.92 -8.53
CA VAL A 151 32.45 12.60 -8.97
C VAL A 151 32.22 14.10 -9.23
N ASN A 152 33.04 14.98 -8.64
CA ASN A 152 33.05 16.44 -8.86
C ASN A 152 31.71 17.17 -8.55
N CYS A 153 31.09 16.90 -7.40
CA CYS A 153 29.77 17.43 -7.00
C CYS A 153 29.66 18.94 -6.70
N THR A 154 30.73 19.71 -6.89
CA THR A 154 30.76 21.17 -6.70
C THR A 154 30.40 21.95 -7.95
N VAL A 155 30.62 21.36 -9.14
CA VAL A 155 30.36 22.02 -10.42
C VAL A 155 28.97 21.61 -10.91
N ILE A 156 28.04 22.57 -10.94
CA ILE A 156 26.67 22.36 -11.40
C ILE A 156 26.51 23.02 -12.77
N THR A 157 26.47 22.22 -13.84
CA THR A 157 26.21 22.67 -15.21
C THR A 157 24.85 22.17 -15.69
N TRP A 158 24.24 22.86 -16.65
CA TRP A 158 22.94 22.46 -17.22
C TRP A 158 22.98 21.08 -17.88
N ASP A 159 24.04 20.77 -18.63
CA ASP A 159 24.20 19.46 -19.26
C ASP A 159 24.27 18.33 -18.22
N ARG A 160 24.90 18.61 -17.06
CA ARG A 160 24.97 17.66 -15.94
C ARG A 160 23.61 17.50 -15.27
N ILE A 161 22.86 18.57 -15.03
CA ILE A 161 21.50 18.42 -14.48
C ILE A 161 20.63 17.58 -15.42
N LEU A 162 20.69 17.84 -16.73
CA LEU A 162 19.91 17.10 -17.72
C LEU A 162 20.34 15.63 -17.85
N SER A 163 21.62 15.30 -17.62
CA SER A 163 22.06 13.90 -17.62
C SER A 163 21.55 13.10 -16.42
N HIS A 164 21.25 13.77 -15.30
CA HIS A 164 20.65 13.14 -14.11
C HIS A 164 19.11 13.03 -14.18
N PHE A 165 18.47 13.65 -15.18
CA PHE A 165 17.04 13.45 -15.47
C PHE A 165 16.81 12.17 -16.29
N ASP A 166 17.18 11.04 -15.72
CA ASP A 166 17.09 9.73 -16.35
C ASP A 166 15.90 8.91 -15.82
N ILE A 167 15.90 7.60 -16.13
CA ILE A 167 14.83 6.69 -15.69
C ILE A 167 14.70 6.61 -14.16
N PHE A 168 15.76 6.88 -13.40
CA PHE A 168 15.74 6.89 -11.94
C PHE A 168 15.01 8.12 -11.42
N ALA A 169 15.22 9.32 -12.00
CA ALA A 169 14.44 10.51 -11.66
C ALA A 169 12.92 10.31 -11.90
N PHE A 170 12.56 9.67 -13.03
CA PHE A 170 11.16 9.28 -13.28
C PHE A 170 10.66 8.20 -12.32
N GLY A 171 11.52 7.25 -11.95
CA GLY A 171 11.26 6.23 -10.95
C GLY A 171 10.99 6.83 -9.57
N HIS A 172 11.75 7.84 -9.16
CA HIS A 172 11.55 8.59 -7.93
C HIS A 172 10.20 9.32 -7.98
N PHE A 173 9.95 10.13 -9.00
CA PHE A 173 8.68 10.86 -9.13
C PHE A 173 7.45 9.94 -9.14
N GLY A 174 7.44 8.93 -10.02
CA GLY A 174 6.32 7.99 -10.17
C GLY A 174 6.17 7.08 -8.94
N GLY A 175 7.28 6.62 -8.39
CA GLY A 175 7.34 5.83 -7.16
C GLY A 175 6.73 6.61 -5.99
N TRP A 176 7.13 7.86 -5.77
CA TRP A 176 6.60 8.70 -4.70
C TRP A 176 5.13 9.06 -4.89
N ALA A 177 4.67 9.23 -6.13
CA ALA A 177 3.25 9.36 -6.41
C ALA A 177 2.47 8.10 -5.98
N MET A 178 2.97 6.90 -6.29
CA MET A 178 2.37 5.64 -5.85
C MET A 178 2.43 5.49 -4.32
N LYS A 179 3.58 5.74 -3.69
CA LYS A 179 3.74 5.68 -2.22
C LYS A 179 2.77 6.61 -1.52
N ALA A 180 2.56 7.83 -2.04
CA ALA A 180 1.59 8.78 -1.52
C ALA A 180 0.14 8.32 -1.67
N LEU A 181 -0.22 7.62 -2.75
CA LEU A 181 -1.55 7.00 -2.92
C LEU A 181 -1.84 5.89 -1.90
N LEU A 182 -0.80 5.17 -1.47
CA LEU A 182 -0.90 4.08 -0.49
C LEU A 182 -0.95 4.61 0.95
N ILE A 183 -0.04 5.50 1.31
CA ILE A 183 0.10 6.04 2.68
C ILE A 183 -0.94 7.13 2.94
N ARG A 184 -1.21 7.99 1.98
CA ARG A 184 -2.21 9.08 2.07
C ARG A 184 -1.96 10.06 3.22
N SER A 185 -0.70 10.40 3.48
CA SER A 185 -0.32 11.38 4.50
C SER A 185 0.93 12.14 4.08
N TYR A 186 0.82 13.46 3.94
CA TYR A 186 1.98 14.31 3.64
C TYR A 186 3.10 14.13 4.67
N GLY A 187 2.78 14.20 5.97
CA GLY A 187 3.80 14.12 7.02
C GLY A 187 4.60 12.82 6.97
N LEU A 188 3.89 11.69 6.83
CA LEU A 188 4.56 10.38 6.76
C LEU A 188 5.35 10.20 5.45
N CYS A 189 4.80 10.62 4.30
CA CYS A 189 5.50 10.52 3.03
C CYS A 189 6.79 11.36 3.01
N TRP A 190 6.73 12.62 3.45
CA TRP A 190 7.92 13.47 3.56
C TRP A 190 8.94 12.90 4.55
N THR A 191 8.48 12.33 5.66
CA THR A 191 9.36 11.66 6.63
C THR A 191 10.10 10.51 5.98
N ILE A 192 9.38 9.59 5.33
CA ILE A 192 9.99 8.44 4.65
C ILE A 192 10.96 8.94 3.58
N SER A 193 10.63 9.99 2.82
CA SER A 193 11.48 10.53 1.76
C SER A 193 12.80 11.05 2.32
N ILE A 194 12.74 11.92 3.33
CA ILE A 194 13.95 12.45 3.97
C ILE A 194 14.76 11.33 4.63
N THR A 195 14.09 10.39 5.30
CA THR A 195 14.78 9.28 5.96
C THR A 195 15.36 8.26 4.97
N TRP A 196 14.84 8.19 3.75
CA TRP A 196 15.37 7.37 2.67
C TRP A 196 16.74 7.87 2.22
N GLU A 197 16.85 9.14 1.83
CA GLU A 197 18.16 9.73 1.49
C GLU A 197 19.16 9.63 2.65
N LEU A 198 18.67 9.81 3.89
CA LEU A 198 19.52 9.64 5.06
C LEU A 198 19.98 8.18 5.23
N THR A 199 19.11 7.22 4.91
CA THR A 199 19.46 5.79 4.93
C THR A 199 20.57 5.51 3.93
N GLU A 200 20.46 6.04 2.72
CA GLU A 200 21.52 5.93 1.70
C GLU A 200 22.85 6.44 2.23
N LEU A 201 22.88 7.66 2.80
CA LEU A 201 24.08 8.24 3.42
C LEU A 201 24.71 7.33 4.49
N PHE A 202 23.89 6.75 5.37
CA PHE A 202 24.39 5.83 6.41
C PHE A 202 24.95 4.53 5.82
N PHE A 203 24.43 4.07 4.68
CA PHE A 203 24.79 2.80 4.05
C PHE A 203 25.74 2.92 2.85
N ILE A 204 26.23 4.11 2.48
CA ILE A 204 27.26 4.33 1.45
C ILE A 204 28.48 3.43 1.66
N HIS A 205 28.88 3.21 2.92
CA HIS A 205 30.02 2.35 3.26
C HIS A 205 29.84 0.87 2.86
N LEU A 206 28.60 0.42 2.67
CA LEU A 206 28.28 -0.91 2.16
C LEU A 206 28.01 -0.86 0.66
N LEU A 207 27.19 0.09 0.20
CA LEU A 207 26.77 0.20 -1.20
C LEU A 207 27.30 1.50 -1.80
N PRO A 208 28.39 1.46 -2.60
CA PRO A 208 28.91 2.64 -3.30
C PRO A 208 27.90 3.28 -4.25
N SER A 209 26.90 2.53 -4.72
CA SER A 209 25.81 3.03 -5.55
C SER A 209 24.93 4.08 -4.86
N PHE A 210 24.96 4.16 -3.53
CA PHE A 210 24.28 5.20 -2.75
C PHE A 210 25.07 6.52 -2.67
N ALA A 211 26.29 6.56 -3.24
CA ALA A 211 27.08 7.78 -3.25
C ALA A 211 26.58 8.69 -4.38
N GLU A 212 25.83 9.71 -4.01
CA GLU A 212 25.29 10.71 -4.93
C GLU A 212 25.77 12.12 -4.55
N CYS A 213 25.60 13.07 -5.46
CA CYS A 213 25.93 14.45 -5.17
C CYS A 213 24.91 15.08 -4.21
N TRP A 214 25.37 15.97 -3.31
CA TRP A 214 24.50 16.61 -2.32
C TRP A 214 23.30 17.34 -2.95
N TRP A 215 23.49 17.94 -4.14
CA TRP A 215 22.44 18.66 -4.86
C TRP A 215 21.46 17.71 -5.54
N ASP A 216 21.91 16.49 -5.89
CA ASP A 216 21.08 15.43 -6.43
C ASP A 216 20.09 14.98 -5.34
N GLN A 217 20.64 14.48 -4.23
CA GLN A 217 19.88 14.03 -3.06
C GLN A 217 18.91 15.10 -2.52
N VAL A 218 19.38 16.33 -2.31
CA VAL A 218 18.55 17.36 -1.66
C VAL A 218 17.60 18.03 -2.65
N ILE A 219 18.08 18.45 -3.82
CA ILE A 219 17.30 19.27 -4.73
C ILE A 219 16.53 18.38 -5.70
N LEU A 220 17.21 17.46 -6.39
CA LEU A 220 16.57 16.63 -7.39
C LEU A 220 15.67 15.59 -6.73
N ASP A 221 16.18 14.80 -5.78
CA ASP A 221 15.42 13.73 -5.17
C ASP A 221 14.40 14.23 -4.16
N ILE A 222 14.81 14.77 -3.01
CA ILE A 222 13.86 15.17 -1.94
C ILE A 222 12.85 16.21 -2.45
N LEU A 223 13.32 17.31 -3.06
CA LEU A 223 12.46 18.45 -3.33
C LEU A 223 11.67 18.32 -4.62
N LEU A 224 12.31 17.95 -5.73
CA LEU A 224 11.67 17.94 -7.05
C LEU A 224 10.95 16.61 -7.34
N CYS A 225 11.68 15.50 -7.39
CA CYS A 225 11.15 14.19 -7.77
C CYS A 225 10.21 13.65 -6.68
N ASN A 226 10.72 13.48 -5.46
CA ASN A 226 9.98 12.94 -4.34
C ASN A 226 8.86 13.89 -3.93
N GLY A 227 9.17 15.17 -3.73
CA GLY A 227 8.21 16.22 -3.38
C GLY A 227 7.10 16.38 -4.44
N GLY A 228 7.45 16.41 -5.72
CA GLY A 228 6.52 16.46 -6.83
C GLY A 228 5.61 15.23 -6.91
N GLY A 229 6.19 14.03 -6.74
CA GLY A 229 5.45 12.78 -6.68
C GLY A 229 4.46 12.75 -5.51
N ILE A 230 4.89 13.14 -4.30
CA ILE A 230 4.02 13.24 -3.12
C ILE A 230 2.87 14.20 -3.38
N TRP A 231 3.15 15.38 -3.95
CA TRP A 231 2.11 16.36 -4.29
C TRP A 231 1.10 15.79 -5.29
N LEU A 232 1.56 15.11 -6.35
CA LEU A 232 0.68 14.48 -7.34
C LEU A 232 -0.20 13.41 -6.70
N GLY A 233 0.41 12.46 -5.97
CA GLY A 233 -0.31 11.37 -5.32
C GLY A 233 -1.36 11.87 -4.32
N MET A 234 -1.00 12.87 -3.50
CA MET A 234 -1.95 13.48 -2.55
C MET A 234 -3.05 14.29 -3.24
N THR A 235 -2.77 14.92 -4.39
CA THR A 235 -3.78 15.60 -5.21
C THR A 235 -4.79 14.60 -5.77
N VAL A 236 -4.31 13.45 -6.27
CA VAL A 236 -5.18 12.35 -6.71
C VAL A 236 -6.01 11.81 -5.54
N CYS A 237 -5.42 11.64 -4.34
CA CYS A 237 -6.16 11.26 -3.14
C CYS A 237 -7.33 12.24 -2.86
N ARG A 238 -7.06 13.55 -2.82
CA ARG A 238 -8.10 14.56 -2.58
C ARG A 238 -9.19 14.53 -3.65
N PHE A 239 -8.83 14.36 -4.92
CA PHE A 239 -9.78 14.21 -6.02
C PHE A 239 -10.69 12.98 -5.84
N LEU A 240 -10.13 11.85 -5.38
CA LEU A 240 -10.87 10.62 -5.14
C LEU A 240 -11.72 10.68 -3.85
N GLU A 241 -11.33 11.45 -2.84
CA GLU A 241 -12.10 11.68 -1.59
C GLU A 241 -13.37 12.48 -1.82
N MET A 242 -13.33 13.48 -2.71
CA MET A 242 -14.49 14.34 -2.99
C MET A 242 -15.56 13.68 -3.87
N ARG A 243 -15.30 12.48 -4.39
CA ARG A 243 -16.23 11.75 -5.27
C ARG A 243 -17.21 10.92 -4.43
N THR A 244 -18.51 11.21 -4.56
CA THR A 244 -19.54 10.28 -4.07
C THR A 244 -19.71 9.14 -5.08
N TYR A 245 -19.38 7.93 -4.63
CA TYR A 245 -19.44 6.74 -5.45
C TYR A 245 -20.85 6.15 -5.45
N ARG A 246 -21.74 6.64 -6.33
CA ARG A 246 -23.06 6.02 -6.58
C ARG A 246 -22.96 5.11 -7.80
N TRP A 247 -22.98 3.81 -7.56
CA TRP A 247 -22.69 2.79 -8.55
C TRP A 247 -23.98 2.19 -9.15
N ALA A 248 -24.62 2.91 -10.09
CA ALA A 248 -25.75 2.35 -10.86
C ALA A 248 -25.32 1.09 -11.64
N ARG A 249 -26.22 0.11 -11.83
CA ARG A 249 -25.90 -1.12 -12.56
C ARG A 249 -25.70 -0.80 -14.04
N ILE A 250 -24.75 -1.46 -14.71
CA ILE A 250 -24.52 -1.25 -16.17
C ILE A 250 -25.81 -1.49 -16.98
N LYS A 251 -26.67 -2.41 -16.51
CA LYS A 251 -27.99 -2.72 -17.10
C LYS A 251 -28.99 -1.56 -17.03
N GLU A 252 -28.83 -0.63 -16.08
CA GLU A 252 -29.72 0.53 -15.89
C GLU A 252 -29.31 1.74 -16.76
N ILE A 253 -28.17 1.67 -17.45
CA ILE A 253 -27.66 2.76 -18.29
C ILE A 253 -28.03 2.48 -19.74
N HIS A 254 -28.88 3.33 -20.32
CA HIS A 254 -29.38 3.14 -21.68
C HIS A 254 -28.41 3.61 -22.78
N SER A 255 -27.52 4.58 -22.50
CA SER A 255 -26.59 5.12 -23.51
C SER A 255 -25.28 4.31 -23.62
N THR A 256 -24.76 4.15 -24.83
CA THR A 256 -23.46 3.49 -25.11
C THR A 256 -22.30 4.23 -24.44
N THR A 257 -22.26 5.57 -24.55
CA THR A 257 -21.28 6.42 -23.87
C THR A 257 -21.34 6.27 -22.35
N GLY A 258 -22.54 6.11 -21.79
CA GLY A 258 -22.74 5.86 -20.35
C GLY A 258 -22.22 4.49 -19.92
N LYS A 259 -22.44 3.45 -20.73
CA LYS A 259 -21.90 2.11 -20.49
C LYS A 259 -20.37 2.08 -20.54
N ILE A 260 -19.76 2.75 -21.53
CA ILE A 260 -18.30 2.87 -21.64
C ILE A 260 -17.74 3.62 -20.43
N LYS A 261 -18.32 4.77 -20.08
CA LYS A 261 -17.93 5.53 -18.88
C LYS A 261 -18.01 4.68 -17.62
N ARG A 262 -19.07 3.86 -17.50
CA ARG A 262 -19.25 2.96 -16.36
C ARG A 262 -18.21 1.84 -16.32
N ALA A 263 -17.84 1.29 -17.47
CA ALA A 263 -16.78 0.29 -17.58
C ALA A 263 -15.41 0.86 -17.18
N VAL A 264 -15.06 2.07 -17.64
CA VAL A 264 -13.82 2.75 -17.23
C VAL A 264 -13.82 3.06 -15.72
N LEU A 265 -14.95 3.51 -15.18
CA LEU A 265 -15.10 3.76 -13.74
C LEU A 265 -14.99 2.48 -12.87
N GLN A 266 -15.07 1.28 -13.44
CA GLN A 266 -14.85 0.03 -12.68
C GLN A 266 -13.42 -0.08 -12.16
N PHE A 267 -12.45 0.55 -12.83
CA PHE A 267 -11.06 0.61 -12.40
C PHE A 267 -10.80 1.67 -11.32
N THR A 268 -11.79 2.50 -11.01
CA THR A 268 -11.71 3.43 -9.87
C THR A 268 -12.11 2.72 -8.58
N PRO A 269 -11.53 3.13 -7.43
CA PRO A 269 -11.79 2.51 -6.13
C PRO A 269 -13.29 2.50 -5.79
N ALA A 270 -13.75 1.43 -5.14
CA ALA A 270 -15.16 1.30 -4.73
C ALA A 270 -15.55 2.37 -3.71
N SER A 271 -14.62 2.67 -2.79
CA SER A 271 -14.70 3.72 -1.79
C SER A 271 -13.30 4.27 -1.57
N TRP A 272 -13.19 5.57 -1.29
CA TRP A 272 -11.93 6.19 -0.95
C TRP A 272 -12.05 6.95 0.37
N THR A 273 -11.46 6.39 1.42
CA THR A 273 -11.53 6.94 2.78
C THR A 273 -10.29 7.77 3.10
N TYR A 274 -10.50 8.93 3.71
CA TYR A 274 -9.44 9.71 4.33
C TYR A 274 -8.74 8.89 5.43
N VAL A 275 -7.41 8.90 5.41
CA VAL A 275 -6.58 8.10 6.32
C VAL A 275 -5.94 9.04 7.33
N ARG A 276 -6.24 8.81 8.61
CA ARG A 276 -5.67 9.60 9.69
C ARG A 276 -4.73 8.72 10.49
N TRP A 277 -3.43 8.83 10.26
CA TRP A 277 -2.43 7.98 10.91
C TRP A 277 -2.23 8.29 12.38
N PHE A 278 -2.26 9.57 12.75
CA PHE A 278 -2.02 10.02 14.11
C PHE A 278 -3.02 11.11 14.52
N ASP A 279 -3.35 11.14 15.80
CA ASP A 279 -4.27 12.07 16.44
C ASP A 279 -3.67 12.50 17.79
N PRO A 280 -3.83 13.76 18.24
CA PRO A 280 -3.38 14.21 19.56
C PRO A 280 -3.78 13.30 20.74
N LYS A 281 -4.90 12.56 20.65
CA LYS A 281 -5.37 11.62 21.67
C LYS A 281 -4.92 10.18 21.45
N SER A 282 -3.96 9.94 20.56
CA SER A 282 -3.48 8.60 20.22
C SER A 282 -2.72 7.94 21.37
N SER A 283 -2.89 6.63 21.52
CA SER A 283 -2.16 5.84 22.51
C SER A 283 -0.68 5.70 22.15
N PHE A 284 0.15 5.43 23.15
CA PHE A 284 1.57 5.11 22.93
C PHE A 284 1.77 3.91 22.00
N GLN A 285 0.88 2.90 22.07
CA GLN A 285 0.88 1.76 21.14
C GLN A 285 0.76 2.20 19.68
N ARG A 286 -0.03 3.25 19.40
CA ARG A 286 -0.18 3.80 18.06
C ARG A 286 1.09 4.48 17.57
N VAL A 287 1.78 5.22 18.44
CA VAL A 287 3.09 5.82 18.14
C VAL A 287 4.11 4.73 17.82
N ALA A 288 4.22 3.71 18.69
CA ALA A 288 5.12 2.58 18.49
C ALA A 288 4.82 1.83 17.18
N GLY A 289 3.54 1.68 16.82
CA GLY A 289 3.16 1.09 15.53
C GLY A 289 3.54 1.97 14.32
N ILE A 290 3.40 3.29 14.39
CA ILE A 290 3.91 4.16 13.31
C ILE A 290 5.43 4.03 13.18
N TYR A 291 6.15 3.95 14.29
CA TYR A 291 7.60 3.75 14.26
C TYR A 291 7.99 2.40 13.64
N LEU A 292 7.29 1.32 14.03
CA LEU A 292 7.46 0.01 13.42
C LEU A 292 7.16 0.04 11.91
N PHE A 293 6.11 0.75 11.49
CA PHE A 293 5.81 0.96 10.08
C PHE A 293 6.96 1.64 9.34
N MET A 294 7.57 2.69 9.91
CA MET A 294 8.71 3.36 9.30
C MET A 294 9.92 2.44 9.15
N ILE A 295 10.28 1.69 10.20
CA ILE A 295 11.39 0.74 10.12
C ILE A 295 11.14 -0.32 9.06
N LEU A 296 9.95 -0.94 9.07
CA LEU A 296 9.63 -1.97 8.09
C LEU A 296 9.59 -1.41 6.66
N TRP A 297 9.15 -0.17 6.49
CA TRP A 297 9.20 0.50 5.19
C TRP A 297 10.64 0.65 4.71
N GLN A 298 11.52 1.21 5.54
CA GLN A 298 12.94 1.35 5.19
C GLN A 298 13.59 -0.01 4.91
N LEU A 299 13.28 -1.03 5.70
CA LEU A 299 13.78 -2.38 5.47
C LEU A 299 13.38 -2.90 4.08
N THR A 300 12.12 -2.72 3.67
CA THR A 300 11.64 -3.21 2.36
C THR A 300 12.27 -2.48 1.18
N GLU A 301 12.50 -1.17 1.30
CA GLU A 301 13.19 -0.40 0.28
C GLU A 301 14.66 -0.84 0.23
N LEU A 302 15.33 -0.93 1.39
CA LEU A 302 16.72 -1.34 1.50
C LEU A 302 16.97 -2.76 0.97
N ASN A 303 16.05 -3.70 1.21
CA ASN A 303 16.07 -5.02 0.59
C ASN A 303 16.08 -4.94 -0.94
N THR A 304 15.33 -4.01 -1.54
CA THR A 304 15.29 -3.83 -3.00
C THR A 304 16.69 -3.56 -3.55
N PHE A 305 17.47 -2.72 -2.88
CA PHE A 305 18.83 -2.38 -3.30
C PHE A 305 19.84 -3.47 -2.96
N PHE A 306 19.74 -4.11 -1.79
CA PHE A 306 20.64 -5.21 -1.43
C PHE A 306 20.39 -6.48 -2.24
N LEU A 307 19.20 -6.69 -2.80
CA LEU A 307 18.96 -7.82 -3.69
C LEU A 307 19.77 -7.72 -5.00
N HIS A 308 20.31 -6.55 -5.36
CA HIS A 308 21.30 -6.43 -6.45
C HIS A 308 22.63 -7.16 -6.17
N ILE A 309 22.84 -7.66 -4.95
CA ILE A 309 23.93 -8.63 -4.67
C ILE A 309 23.83 -9.84 -5.62
N PHE A 310 22.62 -10.19 -6.07
CA PHE A 310 22.37 -11.28 -7.01
C PHE A 310 22.71 -10.96 -8.47
N ILE A 311 23.93 -10.54 -8.82
CA ILE A 311 24.48 -10.46 -10.21
C ILE A 311 23.75 -9.51 -11.21
N PHE A 312 22.46 -9.22 -11.05
CA PHE A 312 21.67 -8.43 -11.98
C PHE A 312 21.76 -6.93 -11.72
N GLN A 313 21.84 -6.14 -12.79
CA GLN A 313 21.83 -4.67 -12.75
C GLN A 313 20.47 -4.14 -12.30
N ALA A 314 20.41 -2.94 -11.71
CA ALA A 314 19.15 -2.30 -11.32
C ALA A 314 18.14 -2.16 -12.48
N SER A 315 18.63 -2.02 -13.71
CA SER A 315 17.81 -1.93 -14.92
C SER A 315 17.22 -3.26 -15.40
N HIS A 316 17.61 -4.39 -14.83
CA HIS A 316 17.18 -5.71 -15.30
C HIS A 316 15.67 -5.92 -15.12
N PRO A 317 14.97 -6.58 -16.06
CA PRO A 317 13.52 -6.81 -15.96
C PRO A 317 13.07 -7.53 -14.68
N LEU A 318 13.93 -8.37 -14.09
CA LEU A 318 13.65 -9.03 -12.80
C LEU A 318 13.49 -8.02 -11.65
N SER A 319 14.34 -6.98 -11.60
CA SER A 319 14.26 -5.91 -10.61
C SER A 319 12.95 -5.15 -10.73
N TRP A 320 12.60 -4.73 -11.95
CA TRP A 320 11.35 -4.02 -12.23
C TRP A 320 10.11 -4.85 -11.94
N CYS A 321 10.10 -6.13 -12.36
CA CYS A 321 9.01 -7.05 -12.10
C CYS A 321 8.79 -7.25 -10.60
N ARG A 322 9.88 -7.42 -9.82
CA ARG A 322 9.80 -7.51 -8.36
C ARG A 322 9.27 -6.22 -7.74
N ILE A 323 9.79 -5.05 -8.14
CA ILE A 323 9.34 -3.75 -7.63
C ILE A 323 7.83 -3.57 -7.89
N LEU A 324 7.36 -3.91 -9.09
CA LEU A 324 5.94 -3.85 -9.44
C LEU A 324 5.11 -4.82 -8.58
N LEU A 325 5.57 -6.06 -8.42
CA LEU A 325 4.91 -7.07 -7.59
C LEU A 325 4.78 -6.61 -6.13
N VAL A 326 5.90 -6.19 -5.53
CA VAL A 326 5.96 -5.65 -4.16
C VAL A 326 5.05 -4.43 -4.04
N GLY A 327 5.09 -3.50 -5.00
CA GLY A 327 4.23 -2.30 -5.02
C GLY A 327 2.73 -2.63 -5.00
N ILE A 328 2.31 -3.65 -5.75
CA ILE A 328 0.91 -4.12 -5.77
C ILE A 328 0.53 -4.81 -4.45
N ILE A 329 1.42 -5.63 -3.86
CA ILE A 329 1.19 -6.32 -2.57
C ILE A 329 1.14 -5.32 -1.40
N THR A 330 1.88 -4.21 -1.48
CA THR A 330 1.92 -3.18 -0.45
C THR A 330 0.55 -2.51 -0.27
N ALA A 331 -0.26 -2.38 -1.33
CA ALA A 331 -1.57 -1.74 -1.24
C ALA A 331 -2.53 -2.40 -0.22
N PRO A 332 -2.86 -3.71 -0.31
CA PRO A 332 -3.69 -4.37 0.69
C PRO A 332 -2.97 -4.47 2.04
N THR A 333 -1.65 -4.58 2.05
CA THR A 333 -0.84 -4.64 3.27
C THR A 333 -0.96 -3.38 4.12
N VAL A 334 -0.71 -2.20 3.54
CA VAL A 334 -0.83 -0.90 4.23
C VAL A 334 -2.25 -0.70 4.75
N ARG A 335 -3.27 -1.09 3.97
CA ARG A 335 -4.67 -1.01 4.40
C ARG A 335 -4.95 -1.89 5.63
N GLN A 336 -4.48 -3.13 5.63
CA GLN A 336 -4.64 -4.05 6.76
C GLN A 336 -3.86 -3.59 7.99
N TYR A 337 -2.62 -3.09 7.79
CA TYR A 337 -1.79 -2.56 8.86
C TYR A 337 -2.42 -1.32 9.51
N TYR A 338 -2.89 -0.38 8.69
CA TYR A 338 -3.59 0.81 9.18
C TYR A 338 -4.82 0.44 10.01
N ALA A 339 -5.63 -0.53 9.55
CA ALA A 339 -6.79 -0.98 10.30
C ALA A 339 -6.43 -1.68 11.62
N TYR A 340 -5.36 -2.47 11.64
CA TYR A 340 -4.83 -3.08 12.86
C TYR A 340 -4.37 -2.01 13.87
N LEU A 341 -3.74 -0.93 13.39
CA LEU A 341 -3.21 0.13 14.23
C LEU A 341 -4.29 1.09 14.77
N THR A 342 -5.33 1.36 13.98
CA THR A 342 -6.33 2.40 14.29
C THR A 342 -7.62 1.86 14.86
N ASP A 343 -8.02 0.63 14.54
CA ASP A 343 -9.26 0.06 15.05
C ASP A 343 -9.00 -0.77 16.32
N ALA A 344 -9.49 -0.28 17.47
CA ALA A 344 -9.33 -0.95 18.75
C ALA A 344 -9.94 -2.37 18.80
N ARG A 345 -10.90 -2.68 17.92
CA ARG A 345 -11.51 -4.02 17.79
C ARG A 345 -10.65 -4.98 16.97
N CYS A 346 -9.72 -4.48 16.16
CA CYS A 346 -8.81 -5.30 15.37
C CYS A 346 -7.61 -5.72 16.23
N LYS A 347 -7.62 -6.95 16.75
CA LYS A 347 -6.53 -7.49 17.58
C LYS A 347 -5.53 -8.38 16.83
N ARG A 348 -5.78 -8.64 15.54
CA ARG A 348 -4.97 -9.54 14.70
C ARG A 348 -4.52 -8.79 13.46
N VAL A 349 -3.29 -9.03 13.02
CA VAL A 349 -2.77 -8.51 11.76
C VAL A 349 -3.44 -9.26 10.60
N GLY A 350 -3.80 -8.53 9.54
CA GLY A 350 -4.38 -9.12 8.33
C GLY A 350 -3.42 -10.09 7.64
N THR A 351 -3.96 -11.06 6.90
CA THR A 351 -3.18 -12.15 6.29
C THR A 351 -2.15 -11.65 5.27
N GLN A 352 -2.51 -10.68 4.43
CA GLN A 352 -1.59 -10.09 3.47
C GLN A 352 -0.46 -9.35 4.17
N CYS A 353 -0.78 -8.52 5.17
CA CYS A 353 0.21 -7.81 5.95
C CYS A 353 1.17 -8.76 6.68
N TRP A 354 0.68 -9.90 7.16
CA TRP A 354 1.53 -10.92 7.77
C TRP A 354 2.48 -11.57 6.75
N VAL A 355 1.96 -11.99 5.57
CA VAL A 355 2.77 -12.58 4.51
C VAL A 355 3.82 -11.59 3.99
N PHE A 356 3.45 -10.33 3.79
CA PHE A 356 4.36 -9.28 3.39
C PHE A 356 5.48 -9.05 4.43
N GLY A 357 5.14 -9.03 5.72
CA GLY A 357 6.15 -8.96 6.78
C GLY A 357 7.13 -10.14 6.72
N ALA A 358 6.62 -11.35 6.50
CA ALA A 358 7.45 -12.55 6.35
C ALA A 358 8.37 -12.48 5.12
N ILE A 359 7.87 -11.98 3.99
CA ILE A 359 8.66 -11.71 2.77
C ILE A 359 9.78 -10.71 3.09
N ALA A 360 9.46 -9.57 3.71
CA ALA A 360 10.45 -8.54 4.03
C ALA A 360 11.59 -9.07 4.91
N PHE A 361 11.28 -9.90 5.92
CA PHE A 361 12.31 -10.53 6.74
C PHE A 361 13.10 -11.61 5.99
N LEU A 362 12.44 -12.44 5.17
CA LEU A 362 13.13 -13.46 4.39
C LEU A 362 14.06 -12.86 3.34
N GLU A 363 13.65 -11.78 2.69
CA GLU A 363 14.53 -11.01 1.79
C GLU A 363 15.74 -10.47 2.55
N ALA A 364 15.52 -9.87 3.72
CA ALA A 364 16.63 -9.36 4.54
C ALA A 364 17.60 -10.49 4.92
N PHE A 365 17.09 -11.65 5.35
CA PHE A 365 17.93 -12.81 5.66
C PHE A 365 18.65 -13.37 4.43
N THR A 366 17.99 -13.35 3.28
CA THR A 366 18.57 -13.75 2.00
C THR A 366 19.73 -12.81 1.63
N CYS A 367 19.54 -11.49 1.72
CA CYS A 367 20.59 -10.51 1.52
C CYS A 367 21.77 -10.73 2.47
N VAL A 368 21.52 -10.93 3.77
CA VAL A 368 22.59 -11.16 4.75
C VAL A 368 23.33 -12.46 4.49
N LYS A 369 22.61 -13.56 4.20
CA LYS A 369 23.22 -14.88 3.96
C LYS A 369 24.15 -14.87 2.74
N PHE A 370 23.70 -14.28 1.64
CA PHE A 370 24.45 -14.30 0.39
C PHE A 370 25.40 -13.10 0.22
N GLY A 371 25.22 -12.07 1.04
CA GLY A 371 26.06 -10.88 1.11
C GLY A 371 27.01 -10.85 2.29
N LEU A 372 27.41 -11.99 2.87
CA LEU A 372 28.24 -12.03 4.09
C LEU A 372 29.50 -11.17 3.98
N ASP A 373 30.18 -11.20 2.84
CA ASP A 373 31.38 -10.39 2.61
C ASP A 373 31.08 -8.88 2.66
N LEU A 374 29.93 -8.47 2.12
CA LEU A 374 29.45 -7.10 2.17
C LEU A 374 29.09 -6.70 3.60
N PHE A 375 28.23 -7.49 4.25
CA PHE A 375 27.74 -7.20 5.60
C PHE A 375 28.82 -7.37 6.67
N SER A 376 29.93 -8.06 6.41
CA SER A 376 31.09 -8.11 7.31
C SER A 376 31.74 -6.73 7.52
N LYS A 377 31.57 -5.81 6.57
CA LYS A 377 32.08 -4.44 6.62
C LYS A 377 31.12 -3.48 7.36
N THR A 378 29.98 -3.99 7.82
CA THR A 378 28.95 -3.19 8.49
C THR A 378 29.48 -2.57 9.77
N GLN A 379 29.34 -1.26 9.89
CA GLN A 379 29.72 -0.55 11.10
C GLN A 379 28.51 -0.39 12.02
N THR A 380 28.52 -1.09 13.17
CA THR A 380 27.41 -1.04 14.16
C THR A 380 27.07 0.37 14.60
N ARG A 381 28.07 1.27 14.66
CA ARG A 381 27.86 2.69 15.00
C ARG A 381 26.92 3.38 14.02
N PHE A 382 27.07 3.16 12.71
CA PHE A 382 26.19 3.74 11.70
C PHE A 382 24.79 3.18 11.77
N ILE A 383 24.61 1.89 12.05
CA ILE A 383 23.27 1.30 12.27
C ILE A 383 22.57 1.94 13.47
N LEU A 384 23.27 2.08 14.60
CA LEU A 384 22.68 2.66 15.82
C LEU A 384 22.31 4.13 15.61
N LEU A 385 23.19 4.90 14.96
CA LEU A 385 22.92 6.30 14.60
C LEU A 385 21.77 6.42 13.61
N TRP A 386 21.71 5.56 12.59
CA TRP A 386 20.61 5.51 11.63
C TRP A 386 19.27 5.25 12.31
N LEU A 387 19.18 4.26 13.20
CA LEU A 387 17.96 3.98 13.97
C LEU A 387 17.58 5.15 14.88
N LEU A 388 18.56 5.78 15.52
CA LEU A 388 18.31 6.96 16.36
C LEU A 388 17.79 8.14 15.54
N CYS A 389 18.42 8.45 14.40
CA CYS A 389 17.98 9.50 13.49
C CYS A 389 16.57 9.22 12.96
N LEU A 390 16.29 7.98 12.56
CA LEU A 390 14.96 7.57 12.13
C LEU A 390 13.92 7.81 13.23
N ALA A 391 14.22 7.42 14.48
CA ALA A 391 13.34 7.66 15.62
C ALA A 391 13.09 9.15 15.85
N LEU A 392 14.15 9.97 15.88
CA LEU A 392 14.07 11.40 16.16
C LEU A 392 13.27 12.13 15.07
N ILE A 393 13.56 11.88 13.79
CA ILE A 393 12.86 12.52 12.67
C ILE A 393 11.38 12.11 12.68
N THR A 394 11.08 10.83 12.94
CA THR A 394 9.70 10.36 13.03
C THR A 394 8.94 11.03 14.19
N LEU A 395 9.57 11.15 15.36
CA LEU A 395 8.98 11.85 16.52
C LEU A 395 8.73 13.33 16.24
N LEU A 396 9.68 14.02 15.61
CA LEU A 396 9.54 15.41 15.19
C LEU A 396 8.39 15.59 14.21
N CYS A 397 8.24 14.68 13.24
CA CYS A 397 7.11 14.70 12.32
C CYS A 397 5.78 14.51 13.05
N LEU A 398 5.67 13.50 13.92
CA LEU A 398 4.45 13.25 14.69
C LEU A 398 4.07 14.44 15.59
N TYR A 399 5.06 15.06 16.22
CA TYR A 399 4.89 16.30 16.98
C TYR A 399 4.37 17.44 16.09
N GLY A 400 5.00 17.66 14.93
CA GLY A 400 4.58 18.66 13.95
C GLY A 400 3.15 18.44 13.45
N MET A 401 2.77 17.18 13.18
CA MET A 401 1.40 16.83 12.79
C MET A 401 0.37 17.16 13.87
N VAL A 402 0.67 16.88 15.15
CA VAL A 402 -0.20 17.23 16.28
C VAL A 402 -0.29 18.74 16.46
N TRP A 403 0.85 19.43 16.41
CA TRP A 403 0.93 20.87 16.55
C TRP A 403 0.10 21.58 15.47
N PHE A 404 0.22 21.14 14.22
CA PHE A 404 -0.54 21.67 13.08
C PHE A 404 -2.06 21.50 13.27
N GLU A 405 -2.50 20.30 13.67
CA GLU A 405 -3.92 20.01 13.92
C GLU A 405 -4.48 20.86 15.07
N GLN A 406 -3.71 21.03 16.16
CA GLN A 406 -4.12 21.89 17.28
C GLN A 406 -4.25 23.36 16.87
N HIS A 407 -3.33 23.89 16.06
CA HIS A 407 -3.40 25.27 15.56
C HIS A 407 -4.57 25.47 14.60
N LYS A 408 -4.81 24.50 13.72
CA LYS A 408 -5.96 24.52 12.81
C LYS A 408 -7.28 24.58 13.59
N ILE A 409 -7.44 23.75 14.62
CA ILE A 409 -8.64 23.77 15.49
C ILE A 409 -8.78 25.14 16.16
N LYS A 410 -7.72 25.65 16.80
CA LYS A 410 -7.75 26.98 17.45
C LYS A 410 -8.14 28.10 16.49
N SER A 411 -7.56 28.13 15.29
CA SER A 411 -7.87 29.15 14.27
C SER A 411 -9.32 29.08 13.79
N THR A 412 -9.88 27.87 13.63
CA THR A 412 -11.27 27.67 13.21
C THR A 412 -12.25 28.08 14.32
N THR A 413 -11.92 27.80 15.57
CA THR A 413 -12.71 28.23 16.73
C THR A 413 -12.72 29.75 16.85
N LEU A 414 -11.56 30.41 16.73
CA LEU A 414 -11.46 31.87 16.75
C LEU A 414 -12.27 32.52 15.61
N GLN A 415 -12.18 32.00 14.38
CA GLN A 415 -12.99 32.50 13.26
C GLN A 415 -14.50 32.33 13.46
N ARG A 416 -14.91 31.27 14.17
CA ARG A 416 -16.33 31.04 14.47
C ARG A 416 -16.83 31.98 15.57
N ASP A 417 -16.02 32.21 16.59
CA ASP A 417 -16.34 33.14 17.67
C ASP A 417 -16.39 34.60 17.16
N ASP A 418 -15.51 34.97 16.21
CA ASP A 418 -15.55 36.28 15.55
C ASP A 418 -16.81 36.45 14.67
N HIS A 419 -17.24 35.40 13.96
CA HIS A 419 -18.48 35.43 13.17
C HIS A 419 -19.73 35.55 14.05
N ASP A 420 -19.83 34.79 15.14
CA ASP A 420 -20.94 34.88 16.10
C ASP A 420 -20.93 36.26 16.82
N ALA A 421 -19.77 36.85 17.08
CA ALA A 421 -19.64 38.20 17.64
C ALA A 421 -20.04 39.31 16.64
N THR A 422 -19.76 39.13 15.34
CA THR A 422 -20.11 40.09 14.29
C THR A 422 -21.61 40.08 13.97
N ASP A 423 -22.25 38.91 13.98
CA ASP A 423 -23.71 38.80 13.87
C ASP A 423 -24.44 39.32 15.11
N SER A 424 -23.80 39.25 16.29
CA SER A 424 -24.33 39.81 17.54
C SER A 424 -24.18 41.34 17.64
N SER A 425 -23.31 41.96 16.85
CA SER A 425 -23.03 43.41 16.88
C SER A 425 -23.77 44.22 15.80
N ALA A 426 -24.55 43.56 14.93
CA ALA A 426 -25.41 44.21 13.93
C ALA A 426 -26.83 44.57 14.46
N LEU A 427 -27.08 44.51 15.77
CA LEU A 427 -28.39 44.85 16.34
C LEU A 427 -28.29 45.76 17.58
N VAL A 428 -28.34 47.08 17.39
CA VAL A 428 -28.53 48.10 18.45
C VAL A 428 -29.24 49.32 17.77
N PRO A 429 -30.20 50.08 18.38
CA PRO A 429 -30.47 50.27 19.82
C PRO A 429 -31.94 50.15 20.30
N ALA A 430 -32.03 49.90 21.63
CA ALA A 430 -32.97 50.43 22.63
C ALA A 430 -34.47 50.62 22.32
N GLN A 431 -35.32 49.90 23.07
CA GLN A 431 -36.48 50.48 23.75
C GLN A 431 -36.88 49.65 24.98
N THR A 432 -36.80 50.28 26.15
CA THR A 432 -37.50 49.91 27.39
C THR A 432 -39.01 49.95 27.16
N ASP A 433 -39.74 48.90 27.51
CA ASP A 433 -40.84 48.99 28.48
C ASP A 433 -41.53 47.64 28.74
N SER A 434 -42.22 47.65 29.88
CA SER A 434 -42.79 46.60 30.71
C SER A 434 -43.87 45.68 30.11
N LEU A 435 -44.04 44.55 30.83
CA LEU A 435 -45.31 43.87 31.17
C LEU A 435 -45.79 42.71 30.26
N GLY A 436 -45.85 41.51 30.86
CA GLY A 436 -47.07 40.68 30.85
C GLY A 436 -47.36 39.74 29.67
N SER A 437 -47.07 38.45 29.91
CA SER A 437 -47.97 37.30 29.64
C SER A 437 -47.99 36.60 28.26
N LEU A 438 -48.15 35.26 28.38
CA LEU A 438 -48.69 34.25 27.45
C LEU A 438 -47.85 33.62 26.30
N GLN A 439 -47.52 32.36 26.57
CA GLN A 439 -47.64 31.12 25.76
C GLN A 439 -46.56 30.69 24.73
N PRO A 440 -46.35 29.35 24.59
CA PRO A 440 -45.22 28.78 23.88
C PRO A 440 -45.61 28.24 22.50
N THR A 441 -44.93 28.69 21.45
CA THR A 441 -44.92 28.05 20.12
C THR A 441 -43.58 28.39 19.47
N LYS A 442 -42.91 27.59 18.64
CA LYS A 442 -43.14 26.28 18.03
C LYS A 442 -41.78 25.82 17.51
N TRP A 443 -41.35 24.61 17.84
CA TRP A 443 -40.33 23.88 17.10
C TRP A 443 -40.83 23.60 15.67
N ARG A 444 -40.07 23.96 14.63
CA ARG A 444 -40.23 23.50 13.24
C ARG A 444 -38.85 23.07 12.73
N LYS A 445 -38.56 21.76 12.71
CA LYS A 445 -38.86 20.74 11.67
C LYS A 445 -37.98 20.86 10.42
N VAL A 446 -36.98 19.97 10.38
CA VAL A 446 -36.29 19.44 9.20
C VAL A 446 -37.29 18.64 8.34
N PRO A 447 -37.25 18.72 6.99
CA PRO A 447 -38.11 17.89 6.16
C PRO A 447 -37.53 16.48 6.02
N SER A 448 -38.23 15.48 6.59
CA SER A 448 -38.06 14.08 6.22
C SER A 448 -38.90 13.78 4.98
N LYS A 449 -38.26 13.30 3.91
CA LYS A 449 -38.94 12.63 2.79
C LYS A 449 -38.94 11.13 3.06
N SER A 450 -40.12 10.60 3.36
CA SER A 450 -40.51 9.19 3.12
C SER A 450 -41.70 9.27 2.14
N ARG A 451 -42.04 8.31 1.28
CA ARG A 451 -41.82 6.87 1.20
C ARG A 451 -42.36 6.44 -0.18
N PHE A 452 -41.77 5.45 -0.86
CA PHE A 452 -42.53 4.57 -1.77
C PHE A 452 -42.17 3.14 -1.38
N VAL A 453 -43.13 2.44 -0.77
CA VAL A 453 -43.08 1.01 -0.48
C VAL A 453 -44.23 0.40 -1.24
N ILE A 454 -43.91 -0.45 -2.20
CA ILE A 454 -44.87 -1.26 -2.96
C ILE A 454 -45.26 -2.45 -2.08
N LYS A 455 -46.58 -2.60 -1.89
CA LYS A 455 -47.21 -3.65 -1.09
C LYS A 455 -47.56 -4.80 -2.03
N HIS A 456 -46.91 -5.95 -1.90
CA HIS A 456 -47.34 -7.18 -2.59
C HIS A 456 -48.53 -7.78 -1.84
N GLY A 457 -49.64 -7.97 -2.56
CA GLY A 457 -50.80 -8.73 -2.11
C GLY A 457 -50.66 -10.21 -2.51
N GLU A 458 -50.92 -11.08 -1.55
CA GLU A 458 -51.22 -12.50 -1.76
C GLU A 458 -52.52 -12.66 -2.53
N LYS A 459 -52.53 -13.55 -3.53
CA LYS A 459 -53.73 -14.28 -3.93
C LYS A 459 -53.37 -15.73 -4.21
N ARG A 460 -54.08 -16.62 -3.52
CA ARG A 460 -54.28 -18.04 -3.86
C ARG A 460 -54.95 -18.15 -5.23
N GLN A 461 -54.44 -19.03 -6.07
CA GLN A 461 -55.15 -20.22 -6.58
C GLN A 461 -54.12 -21.22 -7.10
#